data_AF-A0A9X1MHV4-F1
#
_entry.id   AF-A0A9X1MHV4-F1
#
_cell.length_a   1.000
_cell.length_b   1.000
_cell.length_c   1.000
_cell.angle_alpha   90.00
_cell.angle_beta   90.00
_cell.angle_gamma   90.00
#
_symmetry.space_group_name_H-M   'P 1'
#
loop_
_entity.id
_entity.type
_entity.pdbx_description
1 polymer ?
#
loop_
_entity_poly.entity_id
_entity_poly.type
_entity_poly.pdbx_seq_one_letter_code
_entity_poly.pdbx_strand_id
1 'polypeptide(L)'
;MISRSPGNSLEPMGEETVIVGHSFRSSMALLRLAASAPEPLPRGMVLLATPFWGQEDWQAKYALPADFTLPPGLPVFLHHCRDDGTVPFEHLDSYERLLPDAVIRRHETGGHQFEERMDAVAGDMAALGS
;
A
#
# COMPACT_ATOMS: atom_id res chain seq x y z
N MET A 1 21.73 33.80 8.68
CA MET A 1 20.69 33.23 9.55
C MET A 1 19.95 32.20 8.70
N ILE A 2 20.02 30.93 9.08
CA ILE A 2 19.66 29.78 8.23
C ILE A 2 18.13 29.72 8.08
N SER A 3 17.65 29.84 6.84
CA SER A 3 16.27 29.50 6.47
C SER A 3 16.16 27.97 6.43
N ARG A 4 15.45 27.38 7.37
CA ARG A 4 15.10 25.96 7.33
C ARG A 4 13.81 25.81 6.55
N SER A 5 13.93 25.39 5.29
CA SER A 5 12.81 24.82 4.55
C SER A 5 12.31 23.56 5.26
N PRO A 6 10.99 23.30 5.33
CA PRO A 6 10.47 22.07 5.89
C PRO A 6 10.99 20.88 5.08
N GLY A 7 11.59 19.90 5.77
CA GLY A 7 12.34 18.81 5.17
C GLY A 7 11.50 17.95 4.23
N ASN A 8 11.88 17.94 2.96
CA ASN A 8 11.39 17.01 1.93
C ASN A 8 12.34 15.83 1.71
N SER A 9 13.29 15.62 2.62
CA SER A 9 14.27 14.55 2.52
C SER A 9 13.81 13.39 3.38
N LEU A 10 12.87 12.59 2.87
CA LEU A 10 12.95 11.17 3.17
C LEU A 10 14.22 10.70 2.46
N GLU A 11 15.19 10.21 3.23
CA GLU A 11 16.41 9.62 2.68
C GLU A 11 16.07 8.66 1.52
N PRO A 12 16.97 8.49 0.53
CA PRO A 12 16.77 7.50 -0.51
C PRO A 12 16.35 6.18 0.14
N MET A 13 15.19 5.66 -0.26
CA MET A 13 14.71 4.39 0.28
C MET A 13 15.65 3.34 -0.28
N GLY A 14 16.61 2.87 0.52
CA GLY A 14 17.57 1.89 0.05
C GLY A 14 16.86 0.66 -0.50
N GLU A 15 17.52 -0.04 -1.42
CA GLU A 15 17.01 -1.28 -2.06
C GLU A 15 16.64 -2.39 -1.06
N GLU A 16 17.07 -2.24 0.20
CA GLU A 16 16.75 -3.13 1.33
C GLU A 16 15.43 -2.77 2.03
N THR A 17 14.79 -1.66 1.67
CA THR A 17 13.63 -1.10 2.38
C THR A 17 12.34 -1.81 2.00
N VAL A 18 11.60 -2.32 2.99
CA VAL A 18 10.20 -2.77 2.82
C VAL A 18 9.26 -1.72 3.38
N ILE A 19 8.29 -1.27 2.57
CA ILE A 19 7.25 -0.35 3.04
C ILE A 19 6.09 -1.16 3.59
N VAL A 20 5.73 -0.91 4.85
CA VAL A 20 4.49 -1.43 5.43
C VAL A 20 3.53 -0.28 5.68
N GLY A 21 2.34 -0.35 5.07
CA GLY A 21 1.31 0.67 5.20
C GLY A 21 0.00 0.07 5.66
N HIS A 22 -0.72 0.76 6.53
CA HIS A 22 -2.05 0.36 6.99
C HIS A 22 -3.07 1.46 6.73
N SER A 23 -4.23 1.07 6.20
CA SER A 23 -5.39 1.93 5.99
C SER A 23 -5.02 3.19 5.19
N PHE A 24 -5.28 4.38 5.70
CA PHE A 24 -4.91 5.63 5.02
C PHE A 24 -3.44 5.66 4.59
N ARG A 25 -2.50 5.19 5.42
CA ARG A 25 -1.06 5.23 5.12
C ARG A 25 -0.68 4.31 3.95
N SER A 26 -1.37 3.18 3.75
CA SER A 26 -1.09 2.34 2.58
C SER A 26 -1.49 3.03 1.28
N SER A 27 -2.65 3.68 1.25
CA SER A 27 -3.07 4.43 0.06
C SER A 27 -2.14 5.61 -0.24
N MET A 28 -1.61 6.28 0.79
CA MET A 28 -0.63 7.36 0.60
C MET A 28 0.70 6.83 0.03
N ALA A 29 1.12 5.61 0.40
CA ALA A 29 2.32 5.00 -0.17
C ALA A 29 2.17 4.75 -1.68
N LEU A 30 0.99 4.29 -2.12
CA LEU A 30 0.67 4.13 -3.55
C LEU A 30 0.60 5.49 -4.27
N LEU A 31 -0.07 6.49 -3.68
CA LEU A 31 -0.12 7.83 -4.27
C LEU A 31 1.26 8.46 -4.40
N ARG A 32 2.13 8.26 -3.42
CA ARG A 32 3.52 8.71 -3.49
C ARG A 32 4.27 8.03 -4.63
N LEU A 33 4.10 6.73 -4.80
CA LEU A 33 4.68 5.96 -5.90
C LEU A 33 4.20 6.48 -7.27
N ALA A 34 2.90 6.75 -7.39
CA ALA A 34 2.30 7.31 -8.59
C ALA A 34 2.78 8.74 -8.90
N ALA A 35 2.99 9.56 -7.87
CA ALA A 35 3.43 10.95 -8.03
C ALA A 35 4.92 11.07 -8.35
N SER A 36 5.76 10.29 -7.66
CA SER A 36 7.21 10.28 -7.83
C SER A 36 7.78 9.03 -7.17
N ALA A 37 7.93 7.98 -7.97
CA ALA A 37 8.61 6.76 -7.56
C ALA A 37 10.05 7.10 -7.11
N PRO A 38 10.49 6.60 -5.95
CA PRO A 38 11.84 6.83 -5.47
C PRO A 38 12.85 6.02 -6.28
N GLU A 39 14.07 6.55 -6.38
CA GLU A 39 15.24 5.85 -6.92
C GLU A 39 16.34 5.85 -5.83
N PRO A 40 16.78 4.65 -5.36
CA PRO A 40 16.30 3.33 -5.76
C PRO A 40 14.86 3.02 -5.28
N LEU A 41 14.23 2.03 -5.92
CA LEU A 41 12.93 1.51 -5.50
C LEU A 41 13.06 0.74 -4.17
N PRO A 42 12.00 0.69 -3.35
CA PRO A 42 11.97 -0.23 -2.22
C PRO A 42 12.01 -1.67 -2.72
N ARG A 43 12.46 -2.55 -1.84
CA ARG A 43 12.42 -4.01 -2.01
C ARG A 43 11.03 -4.55 -2.27
N GLY A 44 10.02 -3.90 -1.69
CA GLY A 44 8.62 -4.25 -1.84
C GLY A 44 7.72 -3.47 -0.91
N MET A 45 6.42 -3.71 -1.05
CA MET A 45 5.39 -3.06 -0.24
C MET A 45 4.42 -4.11 0.31
N VAL A 46 4.08 -4.00 1.60
CA VAL A 46 3.03 -4.79 2.24
C VAL A 46 1.97 -3.83 2.77
N LEU A 47 0.80 -3.85 2.15
CA LEU A 47 -0.23 -2.84 2.34
C LEU A 47 -1.51 -3.48 2.87
N LEU A 48 -2.02 -2.96 3.98
CA LEU A 48 -3.09 -3.56 4.77
C LEU A 48 -4.32 -2.65 4.74
N ALA A 49 -5.51 -3.23 4.52
CA ALA A 49 -6.81 -2.54 4.51
C ALA A 49 -6.80 -1.26 3.67
N THR A 50 -6.20 -1.34 2.47
CA THR A 50 -5.95 -0.16 1.64
C THR A 50 -7.25 0.40 1.08
N PRO A 51 -7.63 1.64 1.40
CA PRO A 51 -8.81 2.25 0.84
C PRO A 51 -8.60 2.63 -0.62
N PHE A 52 -9.43 2.07 -1.50
CA PHE A 52 -9.57 2.52 -2.88
C PHE A 52 -10.40 3.82 -2.94
N TRP A 53 -9.75 4.94 -3.22
CA TRP A 53 -10.39 6.26 -3.25
C TRP A 53 -11.05 6.58 -4.61
N GLY A 54 -11.94 7.58 -4.64
CA GLY A 54 -12.60 8.02 -5.88
C GLY A 54 -13.81 7.19 -6.30
N GLN A 55 -14.26 6.28 -5.44
CA GLN A 55 -15.56 5.62 -5.55
C GLN A 55 -16.64 6.40 -4.79
N GLU A 56 -17.91 6.01 -4.95
CA GLU A 56 -19.05 6.60 -4.24
C GLU A 56 -18.76 6.68 -2.72
N ASP A 57 -19.07 7.81 -2.10
CA ASP A 57 -18.76 8.14 -0.70
C ASP A 57 -17.28 8.23 -0.28
N TRP A 58 -16.33 8.02 -1.20
CA TRP A 58 -14.89 8.12 -0.93
C TRP A 58 -14.23 9.31 -1.65
N GLN A 59 -13.34 10.01 -0.93
CA GLN A 59 -12.75 11.27 -1.39
C GLN A 59 -11.91 11.13 -2.67
N ALA A 60 -12.31 11.81 -3.75
CA ALA A 60 -11.61 11.73 -5.04
C ALA A 60 -10.19 12.32 -5.05
N LYS A 61 -9.86 13.25 -4.15
CA LYS A 61 -8.52 13.87 -4.07
C LYS A 61 -7.38 12.89 -3.73
N TYR A 62 -7.72 11.70 -3.25
CA TYR A 62 -6.75 10.64 -2.93
C TYR A 62 -6.82 9.48 -3.92
N ALA A 63 -7.57 9.62 -5.02
CA ALA A 63 -7.66 8.60 -6.06
C ALA A 63 -6.32 8.46 -6.79
N LEU A 64 -5.93 7.22 -7.05
CA LEU A 64 -4.85 6.93 -7.99
C LEU A 64 -5.28 7.33 -9.42
N PRO A 65 -4.33 7.72 -10.27
CA PRO A 65 -4.58 7.81 -11.71
C PRO A 65 -5.16 6.49 -12.25
N ALA A 66 -6.13 6.57 -13.15
CA ALA A 66 -6.83 5.39 -13.67
C ALA A 66 -5.92 4.46 -14.50
N ASP A 67 -4.83 4.99 -15.03
CA ASP A 67 -3.79 4.31 -15.80
C ASP A 67 -2.53 3.99 -14.98
N PHE A 68 -2.59 4.19 -13.65
CA PHE A 68 -1.47 3.88 -12.78
C PHE A 68 -1.13 2.39 -12.83
N THR A 69 0.16 2.10 -13.00
CA THR A 69 0.73 0.75 -12.97
C THR A 69 1.89 0.72 -11.99
N LEU A 70 2.17 -0.46 -11.42
CA LEU A 70 3.32 -0.62 -10.54
C LEU A 70 4.62 -0.51 -11.33
N PRO A 71 5.68 0.09 -10.77
CA PRO A 71 7.00 0.03 -11.36
C PRO A 71 7.42 -1.42 -11.62
N PRO A 72 8.03 -1.72 -12.77
CA PRO A 72 8.47 -3.08 -13.09
C PRO A 72 9.38 -3.66 -12.01
N GLY A 73 9.07 -4.88 -11.56
CA GLY A 73 9.86 -5.60 -10.58
C GLY A 73 9.64 -5.19 -9.12
N LEU A 74 8.74 -4.24 -8.82
CA LEU A 74 8.36 -3.91 -7.45
C LEU A 74 7.26 -4.86 -6.94
N PRO A 75 7.54 -5.77 -5.99
CA PRO A 75 6.50 -6.63 -5.43
C PRO A 75 5.61 -5.84 -4.47
N VAL A 76 4.30 -5.99 -4.62
CA VAL A 76 3.29 -5.35 -3.76
C VAL A 76 2.30 -6.40 -3.28
N PHE A 77 2.14 -6.51 -1.96
CA PHE A 77 1.16 -7.37 -1.32
C PHE A 77 0.02 -6.52 -0.77
N LEU A 78 -1.22 -6.86 -1.11
CA LEU A 78 -2.43 -6.20 -0.61
C LEU A 78 -3.20 -7.16 0.29
N HIS A 79 -3.25 -6.86 1.59
CA HIS A 79 -4.01 -7.63 2.58
C HIS A 79 -5.32 -6.94 2.91
N HIS A 80 -6.41 -7.70 2.97
CA HIS A 80 -7.72 -7.20 3.43
C HIS A 80 -8.51 -8.30 4.12
N CYS A 81 -9.19 -7.95 5.20
CA CYS A 81 -10.11 -8.84 5.92
C CYS A 81 -11.54 -8.63 5.44
N ARG A 82 -12.30 -9.69 5.17
CA ARG A 82 -13.70 -9.59 4.74
C ARG A 82 -14.62 -8.97 5.78
N ASP A 83 -14.28 -9.11 7.06
CA ASP A 83 -14.98 -8.53 8.20
C ASP A 83 -14.47 -7.13 8.59
N ASP A 84 -13.71 -6.45 7.72
CA ASP A 84 -13.31 -5.06 7.93
C ASP A 84 -14.53 -4.12 7.87
N GLY A 85 -14.93 -3.60 9.03
CA GLY A 85 -16.04 -2.64 9.15
C GLY A 85 -15.68 -1.18 8.85
N THR A 86 -14.44 -0.87 8.49
CA THR A 86 -13.94 0.49 8.22
C THR A 86 -13.71 0.73 6.73
N VAL A 87 -13.01 -0.20 6.06
CA VAL A 87 -12.77 -0.12 4.62
C VAL A 87 -13.49 -1.29 3.96
N PRO A 88 -14.50 -1.04 3.11
CA PRO A 88 -15.25 -2.10 2.44
C PRO A 88 -14.33 -3.04 1.68
N PHE A 89 -14.59 -4.35 1.78
CA PHE A 89 -13.75 -5.38 1.19
C PHE A 89 -13.65 -5.27 -0.34
N GLU A 90 -14.69 -4.73 -0.99
CA GLU A 90 -14.77 -4.50 -2.44
C GLU A 90 -13.71 -3.51 -2.96
N HIS A 91 -13.10 -2.73 -2.06
CA HIS A 91 -11.96 -1.86 -2.40
C HIS A 91 -10.77 -2.70 -2.86
N LEU A 92 -10.57 -3.90 -2.28
CA LEU A 92 -9.53 -4.82 -2.70
C LEU A 92 -9.76 -5.33 -4.13
N ASP A 93 -11.00 -5.63 -4.52
CA ASP A 93 -11.32 -6.07 -5.88
C ASP A 93 -11.08 -4.94 -6.90
N SER A 94 -11.28 -3.69 -6.47
CA SER A 94 -10.95 -2.52 -7.30
C SER A 94 -9.44 -2.38 -7.48
N TYR A 95 -8.65 -2.66 -6.45
CA TYR A 95 -7.20 -2.75 -6.57
C TYR A 95 -6.71 -3.94 -7.41
N GLU A 96 -7.29 -5.13 -7.29
CA GLU A 96 -6.92 -6.30 -8.10
C GLU A 96 -7.11 -6.05 -9.60
N ARG A 97 -8.13 -5.27 -9.97
CA ARG A 97 -8.35 -4.84 -11.36
C ARG A 97 -7.36 -3.77 -11.81
N LEU A 98 -7.05 -2.79 -10.95
CA LEU A 98 -6.14 -1.69 -11.27
C LEU A 98 -4.67 -2.13 -11.30
N LEU A 99 -4.28 -3.01 -10.37
CA LEU A 99 -2.91 -3.47 -10.13
C LEU A 99 -2.82 -4.99 -10.33
N PRO A 100 -2.91 -5.50 -11.56
CA PRO A 100 -2.95 -6.94 -11.83
C PRO A 100 -1.68 -7.68 -11.39
N ASP A 101 -0.55 -6.97 -11.25
CA ASP A 101 0.72 -7.53 -10.80
C ASP A 101 0.87 -7.56 -9.27
N ALA A 102 -0.08 -6.99 -8.51
CA ALA A 102 -0.08 -7.06 -7.05
C ALA A 102 -0.53 -8.44 -6.56
N VAL A 103 0.08 -8.92 -5.47
CA VAL A 103 -0.31 -10.15 -4.81
C VAL A 103 -1.45 -9.87 -3.83
N ILE A 104 -2.60 -10.50 -4.05
CA ILE A 104 -3.79 -10.27 -3.23
C ILE A 104 -3.88 -11.31 -2.10
N ARG A 105 -4.05 -10.81 -0.86
CA ARG A 105 -4.18 -11.61 0.37
C ARG A 105 -5.52 -11.34 1.03
N ARG A 106 -6.47 -12.24 0.80
CA ARG A 106 -7.82 -12.18 1.37
C ARG A 106 -7.85 -12.96 2.68
N HIS A 107 -8.32 -12.33 3.74
CA HIS A 107 -8.51 -12.96 5.06
C HIS A 107 -10.00 -13.01 5.36
N GLU A 108 -10.49 -14.14 5.87
CA GLU A 108 -11.92 -14.26 6.21
C GLU A 108 -12.29 -13.43 7.44
N THR A 109 -11.38 -13.37 8.43
CA THR A 109 -11.57 -12.60 9.66
C THR A 109 -10.29 -11.89 10.10
N GLY A 110 -10.43 -10.92 11.00
CA GLY A 110 -9.34 -10.14 11.60
C GLY A 110 -9.67 -8.64 11.70
N GLY A 111 -10.78 -8.23 11.09
CA GLY A 111 -11.27 -6.86 11.08
C GLY A 111 -10.27 -5.88 10.47
N HIS A 112 -10.49 -4.59 10.75
CA HIS A 112 -9.62 -3.53 10.25
C HIS A 112 -8.18 -3.62 10.79
N GLN A 113 -7.98 -4.22 11.96
CA GLN A 113 -6.69 -4.28 12.65
C GLN A 113 -5.90 -5.57 12.42
N PHE A 114 -6.45 -6.50 11.61
CA PHE A 114 -5.80 -7.76 11.27
C PHE A 114 -5.45 -8.61 12.51
N GLU A 115 -6.37 -8.66 13.47
CA GLU A 115 -6.26 -9.53 14.64
C GLU A 115 -6.01 -10.98 14.20
N GLU A 116 -5.00 -11.62 14.78
CA GLU A 116 -4.57 -12.98 14.43
C GLU A 116 -4.13 -13.19 12.95
N ARG A 117 -3.84 -12.11 12.21
CA ARG A 117 -3.34 -12.19 10.81
C ARG A 117 -1.92 -11.64 10.63
N MET A 118 -1.29 -11.19 11.71
CA MET A 118 0.08 -10.65 11.68
C MET A 118 1.11 -11.68 11.20
N ASP A 119 0.92 -12.97 11.45
CA ASP A 119 1.83 -14.00 10.95
C ASP A 119 1.85 -14.07 9.42
N ALA A 120 0.68 -13.92 8.78
CA ALA A 120 0.58 -13.90 7.33
C ALA A 120 1.24 -12.64 6.74
N VAL A 121 1.02 -11.47 7.37
CA VAL A 121 1.66 -10.20 7.00
C VAL A 121 3.18 -10.31 7.15
N ALA A 122 3.66 -10.85 8.27
CA ALA A 122 5.07 -11.06 8.54
C ALA A 122 5.70 -12.07 7.56
N GLY A 123 4.95 -13.09 7.13
CA GLY A 123 5.38 -14.03 6.10
C GLY A 123 5.69 -13.35 4.76
N ASP A 124 4.81 -12.45 4.31
CA ASP A 124 5.04 -11.70 3.07
C ASP A 124 6.15 -10.66 3.23
N MET A 125 6.30 -10.03 4.41
CA MET A 125 7.47 -9.19 4.70
C MET A 125 8.79 -9.98 4.68
N ALA A 126 8.79 -11.20 5.22
CA ALA A 126 9.98 -12.05 5.23
C ALA A 126 10.35 -12.55 3.83
N ALA A 127 9.36 -12.84 2.98
CA ALA A 127 9.56 -13.22 1.59
C ALA A 127 10.23 -12.12 0.74
N LEU A 128 10.13 -10.86 1.18
CA LEU A 128 10.85 -9.75 0.57
C LEU A 128 12.32 -9.68 1.03
N GLY A 129 12.63 -10.10 2.25
CA GLY A 129 13.94 -9.93 2.89
C GLY A 129 14.96 -11.06 2.69
N SER A 130 14.64 -12.06 1.85
CA SER A 130 15.49 -13.23 1.57
C SER A 130 16.39 -13.06 0.35
#